data_AF-A0A2A6CDM6-F1
#
_entry.id   AF-A0A2A6CDM6-F1
#
_cell.length_a   1.000
_cell.length_b   1.000
_cell.length_c   1.000
_cell.angle_alpha   90.00
_cell.angle_beta   90.00
_cell.angle_gamma   90.00
#
_symmetry.space_group_name_H-M   'P 1'
#
loop_
_entity.id
_entity.type
_entity.pdbx_description
1 polymer ?
#
loop_
_entity_poly.entity_id
_entity_poly.type
_entity_poly.pdbx_seq_one_letter_code
_entity_poly.pdbx_strand_id
1 'polypeptide(L)'
;MFVRGLLVHQLSSRLKSITVVYVTGGAASKLSKIRVVRKNIARSDRDQSDGQRAVLCVALSPSTRLPSSIAGANYAPTFALKRPKKCLPTDIRYKKTRAMRRALTKHEASIKSAKQLAITATLFSTALAIRLIESSFQAKKCLPTDIRYKKTRAMRRALTKHEASIKSAKQQGNVNLIRYKQTSEGAVATAETVKSKFNDIRNSSLFKSFESKLGIAYISAKMTASTSIDAGDSMSGPWSLRRLQFGQYGAHSAPPPF
;
A
#
# COMPACT_ATOMS: atom_id res chain seq x y z
N MET A 1 35.07 14.05 -29.89
CA MET A 1 33.78 14.49 -30.48
C MET A 1 33.62 14.06 -31.94
N PHE A 2 34.69 13.94 -32.73
CA PHE A 2 34.64 13.58 -34.17
C PHE A 2 34.05 12.20 -34.50
N VAL A 3 34.38 11.15 -33.74
CA VAL A 3 33.93 9.76 -34.03
C VAL A 3 32.40 9.59 -33.93
N ARG A 4 31.75 10.33 -33.01
CA ARG A 4 30.31 10.19 -32.73
C ARG A 4 29.41 10.88 -33.76
N GLY A 5 29.81 12.05 -34.27
CA GLY A 5 29.08 12.74 -35.34
C GLY A 5 29.10 11.96 -36.66
N LEU A 6 30.19 11.25 -36.94
CA LEU A 6 30.31 10.36 -38.09
C LEU A 6 29.26 9.22 -38.04
N LEU A 7 29.01 8.65 -36.86
CA LEU A 7 28.07 7.56 -36.68
C LEU A 7 26.62 7.98 -37.00
N VAL A 8 26.18 9.15 -36.53
CA VAL A 8 24.83 9.68 -36.82
C VAL A 8 24.68 9.95 -38.33
N HIS A 9 25.70 10.51 -38.97
CA HIS A 9 25.71 10.74 -40.41
C HIS A 9 25.55 9.43 -41.20
N GLN A 10 26.30 8.38 -40.80
CA GLN A 10 26.21 7.06 -41.43
C GLN A 10 24.81 6.42 -41.25
N LEU A 11 24.23 6.51 -40.05
CA LEU A 11 22.88 5.99 -39.80
C LEU A 11 21.80 6.76 -40.57
N SER A 12 21.95 8.09 -40.70
CA SER A 12 21.02 8.93 -41.46
C SER A 12 21.06 8.61 -42.95
N SER A 13 22.24 8.45 -43.54
CA SER A 13 22.41 8.02 -44.93
C SER A 13 21.82 6.62 -45.17
N ARG A 14 22.01 5.70 -44.22
CA ARG A 14 21.39 4.36 -44.26
C ARG A 14 19.87 4.41 -44.12
N LEU A 15 19.33 5.34 -43.33
CA LEU A 15 17.88 5.53 -43.23
C LEU A 15 17.29 6.03 -44.55
N LYS A 16 17.93 7.03 -45.18
CA LYS A 16 17.54 7.60 -46.47
C LYS A 16 17.46 6.53 -47.56
N SER A 17 18.47 5.66 -47.65
CA SER A 17 18.46 4.58 -48.64
C SER A 17 17.35 3.55 -48.39
N ILE A 18 17.05 3.21 -47.13
CA ILE A 18 15.97 2.27 -46.79
C ILE A 18 14.58 2.90 -47.01
N THR A 19 14.41 4.21 -46.80
CA THR A 19 13.13 4.90 -47.05
C THR A 19 12.79 5.01 -48.53
N VAL A 20 13.79 5.13 -49.42
CA VAL A 20 13.56 5.04 -50.87
C VAL A 20 13.02 3.65 -51.23
N VAL A 21 13.61 2.60 -50.66
CA VAL A 21 13.16 1.21 -50.87
C VAL A 21 11.73 0.96 -50.35
N TYR A 22 11.30 1.68 -49.31
CA TYR A 22 9.91 1.65 -48.85
C TYR A 22 8.94 2.18 -49.90
N VAL A 23 9.27 3.30 -50.54
CA VAL A 23 8.43 3.92 -51.58
C VAL A 23 8.37 3.03 -52.83
N THR A 24 9.46 2.36 -53.17
CA THR A 24 9.51 1.44 -54.33
C THR A 24 9.00 0.03 -54.03
N GLY A 25 8.35 -0.21 -52.88
CA GLY A 25 7.72 -1.51 -52.57
C GLY A 25 8.70 -2.66 -52.28
N GLY A 26 9.87 -2.40 -51.70
CA GLY A 26 10.89 -3.43 -51.45
C GLY A 26 10.54 -4.45 -50.35
N ALA A 27 11.38 -5.49 -50.21
CA ALA A 27 11.16 -6.61 -49.29
C ALA A 27 10.97 -6.20 -47.82
N ALA A 28 10.01 -6.84 -47.14
CA ALA A 28 9.63 -6.56 -45.75
C ALA A 28 10.80 -6.62 -44.75
N SER A 29 11.78 -7.50 -44.98
CA SER A 29 12.99 -7.63 -44.16
C SER A 29 13.90 -6.39 -44.18
N LYS A 30 13.84 -5.58 -45.24
CA LYS A 30 14.58 -4.32 -45.38
C LYS A 30 13.80 -3.17 -44.76
N LEU A 31 12.47 -3.19 -44.84
CA LEU A 31 11.57 -2.20 -44.25
C LEU A 31 11.52 -2.28 -42.72
N SER A 32 11.60 -3.48 -42.15
CA SER A 32 11.64 -3.69 -40.69
C SER A 32 12.83 -2.96 -40.03
N LYS A 33 13.92 -2.73 -40.77
CA LYS A 33 15.12 -2.02 -40.30
C LYS A 33 14.88 -0.52 -40.08
N ILE A 34 13.86 0.09 -40.68
CA ILE A 34 13.55 1.53 -40.54
C ILE A 34 13.33 1.90 -39.07
N ARG A 35 12.52 1.13 -38.34
CA ARG A 35 12.22 1.39 -36.92
C ARG A 35 13.49 1.28 -36.07
N VAL A 36 14.34 0.30 -36.35
CA VAL A 36 15.59 0.07 -35.62
C VAL A 36 16.57 1.21 -35.86
N VAL A 37 16.77 1.62 -37.12
CA VAL A 37 17.68 2.72 -37.47
C VAL A 37 17.20 4.05 -36.90
N ARG A 38 15.90 4.37 -36.94
CA ARG A 38 15.34 5.58 -36.29
C ARG A 38 15.58 5.60 -34.78
N LYS A 39 15.40 4.46 -34.10
CA LYS A 39 15.70 4.34 -32.67
C LYS A 39 17.20 4.48 -32.36
N ASN A 40 18.08 3.97 -33.23
CA ASN A 40 19.52 4.14 -33.08
C ASN A 40 19.94 5.60 -33.19
N ILE A 41 19.44 6.33 -34.20
CA ILE A 41 19.70 7.76 -34.38
C ILE A 41 19.26 8.53 -33.13
N ALA A 42 18.02 8.32 -32.67
CA ALA A 42 17.50 8.97 -31.47
C ALA A 42 18.28 8.63 -30.18
N ARG A 43 18.93 7.46 -30.10
CA ARG A 43 19.84 7.12 -29.00
C ARG A 43 21.14 7.90 -29.10
N SER A 44 21.79 7.86 -30.25
CA SER A 44 23.06 8.55 -30.49
C SER A 44 22.95 10.07 -30.31
N ASP A 45 21.86 10.69 -30.76
CA ASP A 45 21.60 12.12 -30.55
C ASP A 45 21.41 12.46 -29.07
N ARG A 46 20.70 11.60 -28.32
CA ARG A 46 20.53 11.77 -26.87
C ARG A 46 21.87 11.69 -26.16
N ASP A 47 22.68 10.67 -26.45
CA ASP A 47 24.00 10.48 -25.85
C ASP A 47 24.94 11.66 -26.12
N GLN A 48 24.84 12.27 -27.31
CA GLN A 48 25.58 13.48 -27.65
C GLN A 48 25.11 14.69 -26.82
N SER A 49 23.79 14.86 -26.69
CA SER A 49 23.21 15.96 -25.90
C SER A 49 23.50 15.82 -24.41
N ASP A 50 23.42 14.59 -23.87
CA ASP A 50 23.68 14.29 -22.46
C ASP A 50 25.17 14.45 -22.14
N GLY A 51 26.05 14.02 -23.03
CA GLY A 51 27.49 14.25 -22.90
C GLY A 51 27.86 15.73 -22.89
N GLN A 52 27.30 16.54 -23.79
CA GLN A 52 27.52 17.99 -23.80
C GLN A 52 26.97 18.68 -22.55
N ARG A 53 25.76 18.30 -22.11
CA ARG A 53 25.13 18.81 -20.89
C ARG A 53 25.91 18.47 -19.64
N ALA A 54 26.45 17.25 -19.54
CA ALA A 54 27.25 16.80 -18.41
C ALA A 54 28.55 17.62 -18.29
N VAL A 55 29.28 17.78 -19.41
CA VAL A 55 30.50 18.60 -19.44
C VAL A 55 30.20 20.06 -19.04
N LEU A 56 29.12 20.63 -19.57
CA LEU A 56 28.71 21.99 -19.28
C LEU A 56 28.25 22.17 -17.82
N CYS A 57 27.56 21.17 -17.26
CA CYS A 57 27.17 21.15 -15.86
C CYS A 57 28.39 21.13 -14.95
N VAL A 58 29.37 20.26 -15.21
CA VAL A 58 30.62 20.18 -14.43
C VAL A 58 31.41 21.49 -14.51
N ALA A 59 31.51 22.10 -15.70
CA ALA A 59 32.24 23.35 -15.91
C ALA A 59 31.57 24.59 -15.26
N LEU A 60 30.27 24.53 -14.96
CA LEU A 60 29.49 25.63 -14.40
C LEU A 60 29.04 25.41 -12.96
N SER A 61 29.25 24.22 -12.40
CA SER A 61 28.81 23.87 -11.06
C SER A 61 29.58 24.65 -9.99
N PRO A 62 28.90 25.12 -8.93
CA PRO A 62 29.58 25.60 -7.74
C PRO A 62 30.33 24.44 -7.10
N SER A 63 31.66 24.54 -7.07
CA SER A 63 32.52 23.58 -6.40
C SER A 63 32.00 23.26 -5.00
N THR A 64 31.52 22.02 -4.81
CA THR A 64 31.52 21.36 -3.51
C THR A 64 31.80 19.87 -3.70
N ARG A 65 32.97 19.45 -3.19
CA ARG A 65 33.36 18.07 -2.82
C ARG A 65 33.42 17.04 -3.96
N LEU A 66 34.61 16.90 -4.56
CA LEU A 66 35.06 15.58 -4.96
C LEU A 66 35.35 14.77 -3.68
N PRO A 67 34.91 13.50 -3.57
CA PRO A 67 35.36 12.62 -2.50
C PRO A 67 36.86 12.39 -2.64
N SER A 68 37.59 12.55 -1.55
CA SER A 68 39.04 12.39 -1.41
C SER A 68 39.48 10.91 -1.47
N SER A 69 38.96 10.14 -2.43
CA SER A 69 39.17 8.69 -2.52
C SER A 69 39.24 8.22 -3.96
N ILE A 70 40.09 8.85 -4.78
CA ILE A 70 40.75 8.16 -5.90
C ILE A 70 42.17 8.74 -5.97
N ALA A 71 43.04 8.22 -5.11
CA ALA A 71 44.48 8.29 -5.34
C ALA A 71 44.81 7.31 -6.48
N GLY A 72 45.43 7.81 -7.54
CA GLY A 72 45.95 6.96 -8.63
C GLY A 72 45.23 7.10 -9.96
N ALA A 73 45.32 8.27 -10.60
CA ALA A 73 45.25 8.35 -12.05
C ALA A 73 46.00 9.61 -12.52
N ASN A 74 47.13 9.39 -13.19
CA ASN A 74 47.90 10.42 -13.87
C ASN A 74 47.14 10.95 -15.09
N TYR A 75 46.17 11.83 -14.85
CA TYR A 75 45.62 12.74 -15.85
C TYR A 75 45.33 14.05 -15.12
N ALA A 76 46.31 14.95 -15.08
CA ALA A 76 46.10 16.30 -14.60
C ALA A 76 45.17 17.03 -15.57
N PRO A 77 43.94 17.43 -15.17
CA PRO A 77 43.19 18.39 -15.94
C PRO A 77 43.68 19.76 -15.45
N THR A 78 44.46 20.46 -16.25
CA THR A 78 44.71 21.91 -16.11
C THR A 78 43.43 22.69 -16.44
N PHE A 79 42.30 22.38 -15.79
CA PHE A 79 41.11 23.21 -15.82
C PHE A 79 41.11 24.08 -14.58
N ALA A 80 41.66 25.29 -14.74
CA ALA A 80 41.59 26.38 -13.79
C ALA A 80 40.21 26.40 -13.10
N LEU A 81 40.21 26.25 -11.77
CA LEU A 81 39.03 26.32 -10.91
C LEU A 81 38.36 27.70 -11.06
N LYS A 82 37.50 27.81 -12.07
CA LYS A 82 36.73 29.02 -12.34
C LYS A 82 35.67 29.12 -11.25
N ARG A 83 35.67 30.24 -10.52
CA ARG A 83 34.69 30.54 -9.47
C ARG A 83 33.26 30.26 -9.96
N PRO A 84 32.34 29.79 -9.08
CA PRO A 84 30.94 29.58 -9.45
C PRO A 84 30.36 30.81 -10.14
N LYS A 85 29.76 30.60 -11.32
CA LYS A 85 29.06 31.68 -12.01
C LYS A 85 27.74 31.97 -11.30
N LYS A 86 27.55 33.23 -10.89
CA LYS A 86 26.28 33.71 -10.30
C LYS A 86 25.10 33.54 -11.28
N CYS A 87 25.35 33.69 -12.58
CA CYS A 87 24.35 33.61 -13.63
C CYS A 87 24.58 32.38 -14.51
N LEU A 88 23.72 31.37 -14.35
CA LEU A 88 23.69 30.19 -15.21
C LEU A 88 22.75 30.40 -16.41
N PRO A 89 23.06 29.83 -17.59
CA PRO A 89 22.11 29.73 -18.70
C PRO A 89 20.79 29.06 -18.28
N THR A 90 19.67 29.47 -18.87
CA THR A 90 18.31 29.01 -18.51
C THR A 90 18.11 27.50 -18.66
N ASP A 91 18.79 26.88 -19.62
CA ASP A 91 18.62 25.45 -19.96
C ASP A 91 19.31 24.50 -18.97
N ILE A 92 20.21 25.05 -18.15
CA ILE A 92 21.05 24.31 -17.19
C ILE A 92 20.56 24.52 -15.76
N ARG A 93 19.77 25.57 -15.53
CA ARG A 93 19.16 25.81 -14.22
C ARG A 93 18.26 24.64 -13.84
N TYR A 94 18.32 24.25 -12.57
CA TYR A 94 17.43 23.24 -12.02
C TYR A 94 15.96 23.63 -12.25
N LYS A 95 15.16 22.69 -12.72
CA LYS A 95 13.75 22.91 -13.03
C LYS A 95 12.94 22.94 -11.73
N LYS A 96 12.29 24.08 -11.48
CA LYS A 96 11.37 24.31 -10.35
C LYS A 96 10.07 24.91 -10.87
N THR A 97 8.98 24.69 -10.14
CA THR A 97 7.72 25.39 -10.42
C THR A 97 7.91 26.91 -10.27
N ARG A 98 7.07 27.71 -10.93
CA ARG A 98 7.15 29.19 -10.85
C ARG A 98 7.02 29.67 -9.40
N ALA A 99 6.11 29.08 -8.62
CA ALA A 99 5.94 29.38 -7.20
C ALA A 99 7.23 29.11 -6.41
N MET A 100 7.85 27.95 -6.58
CA MET A 100 9.12 27.60 -5.91
C MET A 100 10.28 28.51 -6.29
N ARG A 101 10.31 29.07 -7.52
CA ARG A 101 11.35 30.04 -7.93
C ARG A 101 11.17 31.42 -7.30
N ARG A 102 9.95 31.76 -6.88
CA ARG A 102 9.61 33.05 -6.27
C ARG A 102 9.54 33.00 -4.74
N ALA A 103 9.55 31.79 -4.17
CA ALA A 103 9.59 31.59 -2.73
C ALA A 103 10.90 32.11 -2.13
N LEU A 104 10.82 32.56 -0.87
CA LEU A 104 11.97 32.93 -0.05
C LEU A 104 12.92 31.74 0.10
N THR A 105 14.22 32.04 0.21
CA THR A 105 15.19 31.02 0.61
C THR A 105 14.97 30.61 2.06
N LYS A 106 15.39 29.40 2.43
CA LYS A 106 15.29 28.91 3.81
C LYS A 106 15.96 29.85 4.81
N HIS A 107 17.09 30.44 4.40
CA HIS A 107 17.80 31.43 5.20
C HIS A 107 16.92 32.67 5.43
N GLU A 108 16.44 33.30 4.37
CA GLU A 108 15.61 34.51 4.47
C GLU A 108 14.33 34.26 5.28
N ALA A 109 13.63 33.15 5.04
CA ALA A 109 12.45 32.77 5.79
C ALA A 109 12.75 32.50 7.28
N SER A 110 14.00 32.15 7.62
CA SER A 110 14.43 31.91 9.00
C SER A 110 14.99 33.15 9.69
N ILE A 111 15.18 34.27 8.98
CA ILE A 111 15.66 35.52 9.58
C ILE A 111 14.61 36.01 10.58
N LYS A 112 15.03 36.16 11.83
CA LYS A 112 14.22 36.68 12.93
C LYS A 112 14.74 38.05 13.33
N SER A 113 13.85 38.94 13.75
CA SER A 113 14.25 40.21 14.35
C SER A 113 14.95 39.99 15.68
N ALA A 114 15.81 40.93 16.09
CA ALA A 114 16.49 40.88 17.39
C ALA A 114 15.51 40.74 18.57
N LYS A 115 14.36 41.42 18.48
CA LYS A 115 13.27 41.32 19.48
C LYS A 115 12.70 39.91 19.56
N GLN A 116 12.39 39.30 18.42
CA GLN A 116 11.89 37.92 18.36
C GLN A 116 12.92 36.92 18.89
N LEU A 117 14.20 37.11 18.57
CA LEU A 117 15.28 36.27 19.09
C LEU A 117 15.36 36.34 20.61
N ALA A 118 15.34 37.54 21.18
CA ALA A 118 15.34 37.74 22.62
C ALA A 118 14.16 37.03 23.30
N ILE A 119 12.94 37.22 22.79
CA ILE A 119 11.73 36.55 23.31
C ILE A 119 11.86 35.02 23.22
N THR A 120 12.34 34.49 22.09
CA THR A 120 12.51 33.03 21.94
C THR A 120 13.58 32.47 22.88
N ALA A 121 14.67 33.21 23.09
CA ALA A 121 15.74 32.80 23.99
C ALA A 121 15.27 32.75 25.45
N THR A 122 14.48 33.74 25.89
CA THR A 122 13.91 33.77 27.24
C THR A 122 12.90 32.65 27.47
N LEU A 123 12.08 32.33 26.47
CA LEU A 123 11.12 31.23 26.56
C LEU A 123 11.82 29.87 26.60
N PHE A 124 12.90 29.71 25.83
CA PHE A 124 13.69 28.48 25.83
C PHE A 124 14.45 28.29 27.14
N SER A 125 15.06 29.35 27.69
CA SER A 125 15.78 29.28 28.96
C SER A 125 14.86 29.00 30.14
N THR A 126 13.67 29.64 30.19
CA THR A 126 12.66 29.37 31.23
C THR A 126 12.14 27.93 31.15
N ALA A 127 11.86 27.40 29.95
CA ALA A 127 11.44 26.01 29.77
C ALA A 127 12.52 25.00 30.19
N LEU A 128 13.79 25.26 29.87
CA LEU A 128 14.91 24.44 30.32
C LEU A 128 15.11 24.49 31.84
N ALA A 129 14.99 25.69 32.43
CA ALA A 129 15.08 25.86 33.88
C ALA A 129 13.99 25.05 34.61
N ILE A 130 12.74 25.11 34.13
CA ILE A 130 11.63 24.32 34.67
C ILE A 130 11.93 22.82 34.58
N ARG A 131 12.41 22.32 33.42
CA ARG A 131 12.76 20.88 33.27
C ARG A 131 13.89 20.45 34.20
N LEU A 132 14.92 21.27 34.35
CA LEU A 132 16.04 20.98 35.27
C LEU A 132 15.55 20.95 36.72
N ILE A 133 14.74 21.93 37.12
CA ILE A 133 14.10 21.98 38.43
C ILE A 133 13.25 20.71 38.64
N GLU A 134 12.32 20.38 37.76
CA GLU A 134 11.49 19.18 37.85
C GLU A 134 12.32 17.90 38.02
N SER A 135 13.40 17.74 37.25
CA SER A 135 14.29 16.59 37.34
C SER A 135 14.95 16.44 38.73
N SER A 136 15.30 17.56 39.38
CA SER A 136 15.91 17.57 40.72
C SER A 136 14.95 17.15 41.85
N PHE A 137 13.63 17.15 41.57
CA PHE A 137 12.59 16.85 42.54
C PHE A 137 11.87 15.51 42.31
N GLN A 138 12.15 14.78 41.22
CA GLN A 138 11.47 13.50 40.87
C GLN A 138 11.64 12.38 41.90
N ALA A 139 12.70 12.40 42.72
CA ALA A 139 12.97 11.37 43.73
C ALA A 139 12.48 11.73 45.14
N LYS A 140 11.80 12.86 45.34
CA LYS A 140 11.38 13.34 46.67
C LYS A 140 9.89 13.06 46.90
N LYS A 141 9.55 12.51 48.08
CA LYS A 141 8.17 12.20 48.49
C LYS A 141 7.24 13.43 48.48
N CYS A 142 7.79 14.62 48.63
CA CYS A 142 7.06 15.89 48.61
C CYS A 142 7.67 16.86 47.58
N LEU A 143 6.88 17.28 46.59
CA LEU A 143 7.23 18.34 45.64
C LEU A 143 6.81 19.72 46.21
N PRO A 144 7.57 20.79 45.96
CA PRO A 144 7.14 22.16 46.26
C PRO A 144 5.79 22.49 45.60
N THR A 145 4.95 23.27 46.29
CA THR A 145 3.57 23.58 45.88
C THR A 145 3.50 24.23 44.49
N ASP A 146 4.50 25.02 44.11
CA ASP A 146 4.54 25.78 42.86
C ASP A 146 4.83 24.92 41.63
N ILE A 147 5.54 23.79 41.81
CA ILE A 147 5.88 22.84 40.74
C ILE A 147 4.78 21.76 40.60
N ARG A 148 3.87 21.67 41.58
CA ARG A 148 2.78 20.70 41.55
C ARG A 148 1.78 21.05 40.44
N TYR A 149 1.52 20.08 39.56
CA TYR A 149 0.48 20.21 38.55
C TYR A 149 -0.89 20.55 39.18
N LYS A 150 -1.43 21.72 38.80
CA LYS A 150 -2.71 22.23 39.30
C LYS A 150 -3.87 21.54 38.59
N LYS A 151 -4.38 20.45 39.17
CA LYS A 151 -5.63 19.78 38.75
C LYS A 151 -6.87 20.48 39.33
N THR A 152 -7.95 20.57 38.57
CA THR A 152 -9.26 20.98 39.10
C THR A 152 -9.84 19.87 40.02
N ARG A 153 -10.79 20.21 40.91
CA ARG A 153 -11.46 19.22 41.78
C ARG A 153 -12.14 18.11 40.98
N ALA A 154 -12.72 18.44 39.83
CA ALA A 154 -13.29 17.47 38.90
C ALA A 154 -12.23 16.49 38.39
N MET A 155 -11.08 16.98 37.92
CA MET A 155 -9.98 16.13 37.46
C MET A 155 -9.37 15.23 38.55
N ARG A 156 -9.36 15.69 39.81
CA ARG A 156 -8.88 14.87 40.94
C ARG A 156 -9.87 13.74 41.29
N ARG A 157 -11.16 13.93 41.02
CA ARG A 157 -12.24 12.98 41.29
C ARG A 157 -12.63 12.13 40.09
N ALA A 158 -12.12 12.45 38.90
CA ALA A 158 -12.37 11.68 37.69
C ALA A 158 -11.74 10.29 37.84
N LEU A 159 -12.48 9.26 37.42
CA LEU A 159 -12.01 7.88 37.40
C LEU A 159 -10.78 7.75 36.50
N THR A 160 -9.83 6.90 36.90
CA THR A 160 -8.72 6.54 36.02
C THR A 160 -9.22 5.74 34.82
N LYS A 161 -8.48 5.73 33.71
CA LYS A 161 -8.86 4.98 32.49
C LYS A 161 -9.09 3.50 32.77
N HIS A 162 -8.32 2.93 33.69
CA HIS A 162 -8.49 1.56 34.18
C HIS A 162 -9.81 1.41 34.93
N GLU A 163 -10.07 2.25 35.93
CA GLU A 163 -11.32 2.22 36.71
C GLU A 163 -12.57 2.42 35.84
N ALA A 164 -12.53 3.35 34.88
CA ALA A 164 -13.63 3.60 33.95
C ALA A 164 -13.85 2.44 32.96
N SER A 165 -12.84 1.60 32.75
CA SER A 165 -12.91 0.44 31.85
C SER A 165 -13.49 -0.81 32.52
N ILE A 166 -13.57 -0.84 33.85
CA ILE A 166 -14.14 -1.96 34.61
C ILE A 166 -15.65 -1.98 34.37
N LYS A 167 -16.10 -2.97 33.61
CA LYS A 167 -17.53 -3.19 33.34
C LYS A 167 -18.15 -3.93 34.52
N SER A 168 -19.31 -3.46 34.97
CA SER A 168 -20.10 -4.22 35.94
C SER A 168 -20.70 -5.47 35.28
N ALA A 169 -20.98 -6.51 36.07
CA ALA A 169 -21.63 -7.73 35.59
C ALA A 169 -22.94 -7.43 34.82
N LYS A 170 -23.70 -6.42 35.26
CA LYS A 170 -24.93 -5.94 34.61
C LYS A 170 -24.66 -5.31 33.22
N GLN A 171 -23.58 -4.54 33.09
CA GLN A 171 -23.17 -3.98 31.79
C GLN A 171 -22.67 -5.08 30.84
N GLN A 172 -21.92 -6.06 31.36
CA GLN A 172 -21.44 -7.19 30.57
C GLN A 172 -22.61 -8.04 30.05
N GLY A 173 -23.64 -8.28 30.89
CA GLY A 173 -24.87 -8.97 30.50
C GLY A 173 -25.63 -8.25 29.37
N ASN A 174 -25.74 -6.92 29.45
CA ASN A 174 -26.41 -6.13 28.41
C ASN A 174 -25.65 -6.14 27.07
N VAL A 175 -24.32 -6.03 27.10
CA VAL A 175 -23.47 -6.16 25.89
C VAL A 175 -23.62 -7.53 25.24
N ASN A 176 -23.70 -8.59 26.05
CA ASN A 176 -23.92 -9.95 25.54
C ASN A 176 -25.31 -10.08 24.91
N LEU A 177 -26.36 -9.56 25.55
CA LEU A 177 -27.72 -9.59 25.02
C LEU A 177 -27.83 -8.87 23.66
N ILE A 178 -27.19 -7.72 23.50
CA ILE A 178 -27.14 -6.97 22.22
C ILE A 178 -26.41 -7.80 21.15
N ARG A 179 -25.31 -8.46 21.49
CA ARG A 179 -24.59 -9.34 20.56
C ARG A 179 -25.45 -10.51 20.08
N TYR A 180 -26.18 -11.16 20.99
CA TYR A 180 -27.10 -12.25 20.63
C TYR A 180 -28.20 -11.79 19.66
N LYS A 181 -28.78 -10.61 19.89
CA LYS A 181 -29.79 -10.02 18.99
C LYS A 181 -29.21 -9.76 17.59
N GLN A 182 -28.05 -9.13 17.51
CA GLN A 182 -27.36 -8.88 16.23
C GLN A 182 -27.01 -10.17 15.48
N THR A 183 -26.57 -11.22 16.18
CA THR A 183 -26.31 -12.53 15.54
C THR A 183 -27.58 -13.22 15.06
N SER A 184 -28.70 -13.08 15.79
CA SER A 184 -29.98 -13.66 15.35
C SER A 184 -30.54 -12.95 14.12
N GLU A 185 -30.43 -11.62 14.05
CA GLU A 185 -30.87 -10.83 12.91
C GLU A 185 -30.01 -11.11 11.65
N GLY A 186 -28.69 -11.20 11.82
CA GLY A 186 -27.78 -11.57 10.73
C GLY A 186 -27.95 -13.02 10.22
N ALA A 187 -28.24 -13.95 11.13
CA ALA A 187 -28.51 -15.35 10.76
C ALA A 187 -29.81 -15.49 9.95
N VAL A 188 -30.87 -14.75 10.32
CA VAL A 188 -32.16 -14.75 9.60
C VAL A 188 -32.02 -14.16 8.19
N ALA A 189 -31.35 -13.00 8.06
CA ALA A 189 -31.12 -12.38 6.75
C ALA A 189 -30.30 -13.26 5.78
N THR A 190 -29.33 -14.01 6.32
CA THR A 190 -28.51 -14.94 5.53
C THR A 190 -29.32 -16.17 5.10
N ALA A 191 -30.19 -16.69 5.97
CA ALA A 191 -31.04 -17.84 5.67
C ALA A 191 -32.05 -17.55 4.54
N GLU A 192 -32.64 -16.35 4.51
CA GLU A 192 -33.58 -15.95 3.45
C GLU A 192 -32.90 -15.83 2.07
N THR A 193 -31.66 -15.33 2.05
CA THR A 193 -30.86 -15.22 0.82
C THR A 193 -30.41 -16.58 0.29
N VAL A 194 -30.07 -17.51 1.18
CA VAL A 194 -29.72 -18.89 0.79
C VAL A 194 -30.96 -19.63 0.29
N LYS A 195 -32.11 -19.46 0.95
CA LYS A 195 -33.37 -20.12 0.58
C LYS A 195 -33.86 -19.67 -0.78
N SER A 196 -33.81 -18.38 -1.09
CA SER A 196 -34.16 -17.84 -2.42
C SER A 196 -33.24 -18.36 -3.52
N LYS A 197 -31.91 -18.26 -3.34
CA LYS A 197 -30.93 -18.81 -4.30
C LYS A 197 -31.11 -20.30 -4.56
N PHE A 198 -31.40 -21.08 -3.53
CA PHE A 198 -31.66 -22.51 -3.67
C PHE A 198 -32.95 -22.78 -4.46
N ASN A 199 -33.98 -21.98 -4.24
CA ASN A 199 -35.24 -22.07 -4.97
C ASN A 199 -35.07 -21.70 -6.45
N ASP A 200 -34.23 -20.71 -6.75
CA ASP A 200 -33.89 -20.32 -8.12
C ASP A 200 -33.14 -21.43 -8.86
N ILE A 201 -32.22 -22.12 -8.18
CA ILE A 201 -31.48 -23.27 -8.74
C ILE A 201 -32.45 -24.42 -9.05
N ARG A 202 -33.34 -24.76 -8.10
CA ARG A 202 -34.39 -25.78 -8.28
C ARG A 202 -35.30 -25.47 -9.46
N ASN A 203 -35.57 -24.19 -9.71
CA ASN A 203 -36.45 -23.74 -10.78
C ASN A 203 -35.75 -23.45 -12.11
N SER A 204 -34.43 -23.60 -12.17
CA SER A 204 -33.65 -23.36 -13.38
C SER A 204 -34.00 -24.34 -14.49
N SER A 205 -33.90 -23.88 -15.74
CA SER A 205 -34.12 -24.71 -16.93
C SER A 205 -33.15 -25.89 -16.98
N LEU A 206 -31.92 -25.70 -16.50
CA LEU A 206 -30.90 -26.74 -16.40
C LEU A 206 -31.37 -27.88 -15.49
N PHE A 207 -31.79 -27.58 -14.26
CA PHE A 207 -32.21 -28.60 -13.30
C PHE A 207 -33.55 -29.24 -13.69
N LYS A 208 -34.50 -28.45 -14.22
CA LYS A 208 -35.78 -29.00 -14.74
C LYS A 208 -35.56 -29.95 -15.92
N SER A 209 -34.62 -29.64 -16.82
CA SER A 209 -34.27 -30.52 -17.93
C SER A 209 -33.57 -31.80 -17.47
N PHE A 210 -32.75 -31.71 -16.43
CA PHE A 210 -32.08 -32.85 -15.81
C PHE A 210 -33.07 -33.77 -15.11
N GLU A 211 -33.94 -33.23 -14.24
CA GLU A 211 -35.02 -33.98 -13.57
C GLU A 211 -35.98 -34.62 -14.57
N SER A 212 -36.34 -33.91 -15.65
CA SER A 212 -37.15 -34.49 -16.73
C SER A 212 -36.43 -35.66 -17.40
N LYS A 213 -35.13 -35.55 -17.69
CA LYS A 213 -34.33 -36.67 -18.22
C LYS A 213 -34.23 -37.84 -17.25
N LEU A 214 -34.09 -37.59 -15.94
CA LEU A 214 -34.12 -38.64 -14.93
C LEU A 214 -35.50 -39.28 -14.82
N GLY A 215 -36.57 -38.50 -14.89
CA GLY A 215 -37.95 -38.98 -14.89
C GLY A 215 -38.25 -39.82 -16.13
N ILE A 216 -37.81 -39.38 -17.32
CA ILE A 216 -37.92 -40.14 -18.57
C ILE A 216 -37.10 -41.43 -18.48
N ALA A 217 -35.86 -41.36 -17.98
CA ALA A 217 -35.02 -42.55 -17.78
C ALA A 217 -35.68 -43.54 -16.79
N TYR A 218 -36.25 -43.04 -15.69
CA TYR A 218 -36.96 -43.83 -14.69
C TYR A 218 -38.22 -44.47 -15.25
N ILE A 219 -39.04 -43.74 -16.01
CA ILE A 219 -40.24 -44.27 -16.66
C ILE A 219 -39.83 -45.31 -17.71
N SER A 220 -38.77 -45.06 -18.50
CA SER A 220 -38.27 -46.03 -19.47
C SER A 220 -37.75 -47.30 -18.77
N ALA A 221 -36.99 -47.16 -17.69
CA ALA A 221 -36.49 -48.29 -16.90
C ALA A 221 -37.63 -49.06 -16.23
N LYS A 222 -38.68 -48.37 -15.76
CA LYS A 222 -39.89 -48.99 -15.21
C LYS A 222 -40.68 -49.73 -16.28
N MET A 223 -40.82 -49.19 -17.48
CA MET A 223 -41.47 -49.87 -18.61
C MET A 223 -40.66 -51.09 -19.05
N THR A 224 -39.33 -50.97 -19.15
CA THR A 224 -38.42 -52.08 -19.47
C THR A 224 -38.43 -53.17 -18.38
N ALA A 225 -38.49 -52.79 -17.10
CA ALA A 225 -38.62 -53.73 -15.99
C ALA A 225 -40.03 -54.36 -15.93
N SER A 226 -41.07 -53.63 -16.32
CA SER A 226 -42.44 -54.17 -16.42
C SER A 226 -42.58 -55.16 -17.59
N THR A 227 -41.67 -55.12 -18.57
CA THR A 227 -41.55 -56.17 -19.60
C THR A 227 -40.65 -57.34 -19.19
N SER A 228 -40.07 -57.33 -17.97
CA SER A 228 -39.13 -58.36 -17.51
C SER A 228 -39.43 -58.97 -16.13
N ILE A 229 -40.62 -58.74 -15.56
CA ILE A 229 -41.04 -59.33 -14.26
C ILE A 229 -42.32 -60.15 -14.47
N ASP A 230 -42.14 -61.32 -15.09
CA ASP A 230 -42.66 -62.59 -14.55
C ASP A 230 -41.48 -63.24 -13.82
N ALA A 231 -41.12 -62.74 -12.63
CA ALA A 231 -40.21 -63.44 -11.72
C ALA A 231 -40.19 -62.80 -10.33
N GLY A 232 -40.78 -63.51 -9.36
CA GLY A 232 -40.33 -63.60 -7.96
C GLY A 232 -40.51 -62.36 -7.08
N ASP A 233 -41.49 -62.40 -6.18
CA ASP A 233 -41.32 -62.80 -4.77
C ASP A 233 -40.48 -61.81 -3.95
N SER A 234 -41.12 -60.98 -3.14
CA SER A 234 -41.53 -61.25 -1.76
C SER A 234 -40.44 -60.83 -0.76
N MET A 235 -40.80 -59.94 0.17
CA MET A 235 -40.53 -60.04 1.62
C MET A 235 -40.60 -58.66 2.30
N SER A 236 -41.68 -58.50 3.06
CA SER A 236 -41.79 -57.84 4.38
C SER A 236 -40.46 -57.72 5.13
N GLY A 237 -40.13 -56.70 5.92
CA GLY A 237 -40.92 -55.83 6.79
C GLY A 237 -39.98 -55.28 7.91
N PRO A 238 -40.45 -54.37 8.78
CA PRO A 238 -39.61 -53.42 9.53
C PRO A 238 -39.60 -53.66 11.05
N TRP A 239 -38.49 -53.37 11.76
CA TRP A 239 -38.49 -53.43 13.24
C TRP A 239 -37.86 -52.21 13.94
N SER A 240 -38.57 -51.84 15.00
CA SER A 240 -38.53 -50.66 15.86
C SER A 240 -37.61 -50.78 17.09
N LEU A 241 -37.10 -49.62 17.55
CA LEU A 241 -36.81 -49.17 18.93
C LEU A 241 -36.68 -50.18 20.11
N ARG A 242 -35.55 -50.13 20.82
CA ARG A 242 -35.47 -50.04 22.31
C ARG A 242 -34.03 -49.75 22.77
N ARG A 243 -33.80 -48.62 23.47
CA ARG A 243 -33.68 -48.46 24.94
C ARG A 243 -32.48 -49.20 25.55
N LEU A 244 -31.53 -48.45 26.10
CA LEU A 244 -30.78 -48.80 27.32
C LEU A 244 -30.37 -47.53 28.06
N GLN A 245 -30.79 -47.44 29.31
CA GLN A 245 -30.45 -46.42 30.31
C GLN A 245 -29.48 -47.06 31.30
N PHE A 246 -28.31 -46.45 31.49
CA PHE A 246 -27.43 -46.55 32.67
C PHE A 246 -26.82 -45.15 32.78
N GLY A 247 -26.88 -44.44 33.89
CA GLY A 247 -26.35 -44.79 35.20
C GLY A 247 -25.48 -43.61 35.63
N GLN A 248 -25.92 -42.91 36.67
CA GLN A 248 -25.39 -41.64 37.18
C GLN A 248 -23.96 -41.80 37.75
N TYR A 249 -23.05 -40.89 37.39
CA TYR A 249 -21.84 -40.59 38.19
C TYR A 249 -21.65 -39.08 38.32
N GLY A 250 -21.34 -38.66 39.54
CA GLY A 250 -21.53 -37.33 40.09
C GLY A 250 -20.62 -36.23 39.55
N ALA A 251 -21.09 -35.02 39.84
CA ALA A 251 -20.54 -33.72 39.46
C ALA A 251 -19.12 -33.48 39.99
N HIS A 252 -18.25 -33.00 39.09
CA HIS A 252 -17.03 -32.28 39.46
C HIS A 252 -17.20 -30.82 38.99
N SER A 253 -17.05 -29.88 39.93
CA SER A 253 -17.25 -28.45 39.74
C SER A 253 -16.07 -27.80 38.99
N ALA A 254 -16.41 -26.84 38.12
CA ALA A 254 -15.49 -26.11 37.26
C ALA A 254 -14.70 -25.01 38.03
N PRO A 255 -13.41 -24.79 37.71
CA PRO A 255 -12.60 -23.75 38.34
C PRO A 255 -12.89 -22.35 37.74
N PRO A 256 -12.73 -21.27 38.55
CA PRO A 256 -13.03 -19.91 38.14
C PRO A 256 -11.90 -19.26 37.29
N PRO A 257 -12.23 -18.27 36.44
CA PRO A 257 -11.27 -17.57 35.59
C PRO A 257 -10.50 -16.46 36.32
N PHE A 258 -9.20 -16.38 36.02
CA PHE A 258 -8.31 -15.22 36.24
C PHE A 258 -8.43 -14.22 35.08
#